data_AF-A0A831TAT4-F1
#
_entry.id   AF-A0A831TAT4-F1
#
_cell.length_a   1.000
_cell.length_b   1.000
_cell.length_c   1.000
_cell.angle_alpha   90.00
_cell.angle_beta   90.00
_cell.angle_gamma   90.00
#
_symmetry.space_group_name_H-M   'P 1'
#
loop_
_entity.id
_entity.type
_entity.pdbx_description
1 polymer ?
#
loop_
_entity_poly.entity_id
_entity_poly.type
_entity_poly.pdbx_seq_one_letter_code
_entity_poly.pdbx_strand_id
1 'polypeptide(L)'
;DELLLKLVDVMYQRNDAAFTRGTFRVRGDVVEVWPAYEEIGLRIELFGDEIEALALINPTSGEILREQSELYVYPAKHFVTPDERIHAAVDGIRQELEERLKVLKDAGKLLEAQRLSARTRFDLEMILETGHCPGIENYARWFSGRAPGEPPYTLIDFFPEDYLLIVDESHVTIPQIRGMFAGDHSRKLTLVEHGFRLPSALDNRPLRFDEWEKRFKQALFVSATPGPYELEKTGGEVVEQVIRPTGLVDPIIHVRSARGQVPDLVGEIRKRAEIKERVLVTTLTKRLAEDLSNYFRDAGLRCKWLHSELDAIERWQVLRELREGAFDVLVGVNLLREGLDLPEVSLVAILDADKEGFLRSETSLIQTIGRAARNVNAEVILYADTMTDSMQKAITETARRREKQLQYNAENNITPETIKKAIRAGIDEEIKARKLAEAAATQGNEDYVTAEFLEELQAEMLAAADALDFERAALLRDRIAQLKGEPVASPQVKKGRRGRSRARR
;
A
#
# COMPACT_ATOMS: atom_id res chain seq x y z
N ASP A 1 28.21 -11.08 -29.97
CA ASP A 1 28.53 -9.79 -29.31
C ASP A 1 27.46 -8.72 -29.45
N GLU A 2 26.96 -8.44 -30.66
CA GLU A 2 25.95 -7.39 -30.87
C GLU A 2 24.71 -7.54 -29.97
N LEU A 3 24.18 -8.75 -29.84
CA LEU A 3 23.07 -9.06 -28.93
C LEU A 3 23.37 -8.65 -27.47
N LEU A 4 24.59 -8.93 -27.00
CA LEU A 4 24.98 -8.65 -25.62
C LEU A 4 25.07 -7.14 -25.37
N LEU A 5 25.59 -6.39 -26.35
CA LEU A 5 25.63 -4.92 -26.28
C LEU A 5 24.21 -4.34 -26.23
N LYS A 6 23.29 -4.83 -27.07
CA LYS A 6 21.88 -4.42 -27.04
C LYS A 6 21.21 -4.70 -25.69
N LEU A 7 21.55 -5.81 -25.03
CA LEU A 7 21.06 -6.13 -23.67
C LEU A 7 21.61 -5.15 -22.63
N VAL A 8 22.88 -4.78 -22.73
CA VAL A 8 23.51 -3.76 -21.87
C VAL A 8 22.88 -2.39 -22.09
N ASP A 9 22.63 -2.00 -23.34
CA ASP A 9 21.99 -0.71 -23.70
C ASP A 9 20.60 -0.56 -23.07
N VAL A 10 19.88 -1.67 -22.90
CA VAL A 10 18.57 -1.71 -22.24
C VAL A 10 18.67 -2.10 -20.74
N MET A 11 19.85 -1.87 -20.15
CA MET A 11 20.16 -1.92 -18.71
C MET A 11 20.22 -3.31 -18.07
N TYR A 12 20.43 -4.38 -18.84
CA TYR A 12 20.75 -5.69 -18.27
C TYR A 12 22.23 -5.80 -17.90
N GLN A 13 22.51 -6.56 -16.84
CA GLN A 13 23.87 -6.82 -16.38
C GLN A 13 24.32 -8.23 -16.74
N ARG A 14 25.54 -8.37 -17.27
CA ARG A 14 26.13 -9.70 -17.45
C ARG A 14 26.52 -10.30 -16.10
N ASN A 15 25.99 -11.47 -15.76
CA ASN A 15 26.34 -12.19 -14.55
C ASN A 15 26.32 -13.72 -14.78
N ASP A 16 27.49 -14.26 -15.13
CA ASP A 16 27.64 -15.69 -15.42
C ASP A 16 27.62 -16.56 -14.14
N ALA A 17 27.92 -15.96 -12.98
CA ALA A 17 27.99 -16.67 -11.69
C ALA A 17 26.64 -16.79 -10.99
N ALA A 18 25.84 -15.72 -11.00
CA ALA A 18 24.52 -15.69 -10.39
C ALA A 18 23.48 -15.19 -11.39
N PHE A 19 22.59 -16.07 -11.82
CA PHE A 19 21.51 -15.72 -12.73
C PHE A 19 20.33 -15.18 -11.93
N THR A 20 20.10 -13.88 -12.00
CA THR A 20 19.03 -13.17 -11.27
C THR A 20 18.25 -12.25 -12.20
N ARG A 21 17.07 -11.77 -11.78
CA ARG A 21 16.24 -10.83 -12.57
C ARG A 21 17.04 -9.59 -12.99
N GLY A 22 16.90 -9.18 -14.26
CA GLY A 22 17.63 -8.06 -14.85
C GLY A 22 19.08 -8.39 -15.25
N THR A 23 19.44 -9.68 -15.28
CA THR A 23 20.77 -10.13 -15.71
C THR A 23 20.69 -11.04 -16.93
N PHE A 24 21.81 -11.20 -17.62
CA PHE A 24 22.00 -12.25 -18.62
C PHE A 24 23.31 -13.00 -18.37
N ARG A 25 23.38 -14.23 -18.82
CA ARG A 25 24.58 -15.07 -18.80
C ARG A 25 24.83 -15.71 -20.15
N VAL A 26 26.08 -16.05 -20.41
CA VAL A 26 26.53 -16.62 -21.69
C VAL A 26 27.26 -17.93 -21.45
N ARG A 27 26.84 -19.00 -22.14
CA ARG A 27 27.46 -20.32 -22.08
C ARG A 27 27.67 -20.84 -23.50
N GLY A 28 28.84 -20.56 -24.09
CA GLY A 28 29.08 -20.84 -25.50
C GLY A 28 28.11 -20.06 -26.37
N ASP A 29 27.36 -20.76 -27.21
CA ASP A 29 26.39 -20.17 -28.12
C ASP A 29 25.00 -19.96 -27.49
N VAL A 30 24.86 -20.23 -26.19
CA VAL A 30 23.61 -20.03 -25.45
C VAL A 30 23.69 -18.74 -24.64
N VAL A 31 22.77 -17.82 -24.91
CA VAL A 31 22.54 -16.62 -24.10
C VAL A 31 21.24 -16.82 -23.32
N GLU A 32 21.32 -16.73 -22.00
CA GLU A 32 20.14 -16.74 -21.15
C GLU A 32 19.92 -15.38 -20.52
N VAL A 33 18.69 -14.87 -20.59
CA VAL A 33 18.30 -13.57 -20.06
C VAL A 33 17.19 -13.79 -19.05
N TRP A 34 17.28 -13.21 -17.86
CA TRP A 34 16.17 -13.19 -16.92
C TRP A 34 15.55 -11.79 -16.94
N PRO A 35 14.38 -11.61 -17.59
CA PRO A 35 13.73 -10.30 -17.65
C PRO A 35 13.44 -9.75 -16.25
N ALA A 36 13.62 -8.44 -16.07
CA ALA A 36 13.37 -7.81 -14.77
C ALA A 36 11.89 -7.89 -14.33
N TYR A 37 11.00 -8.12 -15.29
CA TYR A 37 9.55 -8.09 -15.15
C TYR A 37 8.89 -9.48 -15.22
N GLU A 38 9.67 -10.56 -15.40
CA GLU A 38 9.14 -11.93 -15.53
C GLU A 38 9.67 -12.88 -14.45
N GLU A 39 8.90 -13.94 -14.19
CA GLU A 39 9.33 -15.05 -13.34
C GLU A 39 10.06 -16.14 -14.12
N ILE A 40 9.92 -16.13 -15.44
CA ILE A 40 10.55 -17.06 -16.37
C ILE A 40 11.82 -16.47 -16.96
N GLY A 41 12.79 -17.33 -17.26
CA GLY A 41 13.97 -16.97 -18.03
C GLY A 41 13.72 -17.13 -19.53
N LEU A 42 14.56 -16.47 -20.32
CA LEU A 42 14.63 -16.59 -21.77
C LEU A 42 15.94 -17.28 -22.13
N ARG A 43 15.90 -18.23 -23.06
CA ARG A 43 17.08 -18.85 -23.66
C ARG A 43 17.09 -18.53 -25.15
N ILE A 44 18.24 -18.08 -25.62
CA ILE A 44 18.53 -17.75 -27.01
C ILE A 44 19.73 -18.60 -27.41
N GLU A 45 19.51 -19.57 -28.28
CA GLU A 45 20.55 -20.46 -28.80
C GLU A 45 20.99 -19.93 -30.17
N LEU A 46 22.30 -19.76 -30.35
CA LEU A 46 22.91 -19.21 -31.55
C LEU A 46 23.65 -20.31 -32.31
N PHE A 47 23.74 -20.15 -33.62
CA PHE A 47 24.65 -20.90 -34.48
C PHE A 47 25.44 -19.91 -35.34
N GLY A 48 26.65 -19.56 -34.87
CA GLY A 48 27.38 -18.42 -35.43
C GLY A 48 26.65 -17.11 -35.17
N ASP A 49 26.21 -16.45 -36.24
CA ASP A 49 25.50 -15.15 -36.17
C ASP A 49 23.97 -15.30 -36.35
N GLU A 50 23.45 -16.53 -36.43
CA GLU A 50 22.01 -16.81 -36.57
C GLU A 50 21.40 -17.33 -35.25
N ILE A 51 20.16 -16.94 -34.97
CA ILE A 51 19.38 -17.51 -33.86
C ILE A 51 18.80 -18.84 -34.33
N GLU A 52 19.19 -19.93 -33.69
CA GLU A 52 18.74 -21.30 -33.99
C GLU A 52 17.45 -21.64 -33.25
N ALA A 53 17.39 -21.31 -31.95
CA ALA A 53 16.23 -21.62 -31.11
C ALA A 53 16.00 -20.55 -30.04
N LEU A 54 14.72 -20.35 -29.70
CA LEU A 54 14.29 -19.51 -28.60
C LEU A 54 13.41 -20.33 -27.67
N ALA A 55 13.59 -20.15 -26.36
CA ALA A 55 12.80 -20.86 -25.37
C ALA A 55 12.54 -20.03 -24.11
N LEU A 56 11.40 -20.29 -23.48
CA LEU A 56 11.13 -19.92 -22.10
C LEU A 56 11.67 -21.02 -21.20
N ILE A 57 12.43 -20.65 -20.18
CA ILE A 57 13.05 -21.58 -19.25
C ILE A 57 12.66 -21.27 -17.81
N ASN A 58 12.68 -22.28 -16.96
CA ASN A 58 12.75 -22.05 -15.53
C ASN A 58 14.15 -21.49 -15.21
N PRO A 59 14.27 -20.29 -14.61
CA PRO A 59 15.56 -19.64 -14.43
C PRO A 59 16.45 -20.35 -13.41
N THR A 60 15.87 -21.15 -12.51
CA THR A 60 16.59 -21.90 -11.48
C THR A 60 17.03 -23.28 -11.98
N SER A 61 16.10 -24.07 -12.52
CA SER A 61 16.42 -25.43 -12.99
C SER A 61 17.03 -25.48 -14.40
N GLY A 62 16.81 -24.43 -15.21
CA GLY A 62 17.21 -24.41 -16.62
C GLY A 62 16.32 -25.28 -17.52
N GLU A 63 15.24 -25.85 -16.99
CA GLU A 63 14.27 -26.64 -17.75
C GLU A 63 13.58 -25.78 -18.79
N ILE A 64 13.48 -26.30 -20.02
CA ILE A 64 12.71 -25.67 -21.10
C ILE A 64 11.24 -25.86 -20.80
N LEU A 65 10.54 -24.76 -20.56
CA LEU A 65 9.10 -24.74 -20.33
C LEU A 65 8.34 -24.74 -21.65
N ARG A 66 8.84 -23.97 -22.62
CA ARG A 66 8.20 -23.78 -23.93
C ARG A 66 9.14 -23.17 -24.96
N GLU A 67 9.19 -23.75 -26.16
CA GLU A 67 9.86 -23.15 -27.32
C GLU A 67 9.05 -22.00 -27.92
N GLN A 68 9.75 -21.01 -28.48
CA GLN A 68 9.19 -19.81 -29.06
C GLN A 68 9.80 -19.54 -30.43
N SER A 69 9.04 -18.89 -31.31
CA SER A 69 9.56 -18.37 -32.58
C SER A 69 10.07 -16.93 -32.47
N GLU A 70 9.58 -16.18 -31.48
CA GLU A 70 9.93 -14.79 -31.24
C GLU A 70 9.98 -14.51 -29.74
N LEU A 71 10.89 -13.62 -29.32
CA LEU A 71 10.99 -13.12 -27.95
C LEU A 71 11.11 -11.60 -27.94
N TYR A 72 10.46 -10.96 -26.98
CA TYR A 72 10.49 -9.52 -26.77
C TYR A 72 11.17 -9.21 -25.44
N VAL A 73 12.32 -8.54 -25.50
CA VAL A 73 13.06 -8.11 -24.31
C VAL A 73 12.90 -6.60 -24.14
N TYR A 74 12.12 -6.21 -23.13
CA TYR A 74 11.98 -4.81 -22.73
C TYR A 74 13.13 -4.39 -21.80
N PRO A 75 13.39 -3.08 -21.67
CA PRO A 75 14.42 -2.59 -20.77
C PRO A 75 14.24 -3.05 -19.32
N ALA A 76 15.36 -3.35 -18.66
CA ALA A 76 15.36 -3.77 -17.25
C ALA A 76 14.93 -2.65 -16.29
N LYS A 77 14.91 -1.40 -16.75
CA LYS A 77 14.51 -0.21 -15.99
C LYS A 77 13.58 0.67 -16.83
N HIS A 78 12.60 1.32 -16.18
CA HIS A 78 11.66 2.22 -16.86
C HIS A 78 12.30 3.53 -17.36
N PHE A 79 13.44 3.93 -16.79
CA PHE A 79 14.17 5.13 -17.19
C PHE A 79 15.48 4.73 -17.85
N VAL A 80 15.47 4.55 -19.17
CA VAL A 80 16.67 4.39 -19.99
C VAL A 80 16.89 5.67 -20.76
N THR A 81 18.04 6.31 -20.55
CA THR A 81 18.38 7.57 -21.20
C THR A 81 19.62 7.34 -22.06
N PRO A 82 19.59 7.58 -23.39
CA PRO A 82 20.77 7.51 -24.23
C PRO A 82 21.83 8.55 -23.82
N ASP A 83 23.11 8.23 -24.03
CA ASP A 83 24.25 9.07 -23.62
C ASP A 83 24.18 10.51 -24.14
N GLU A 84 23.77 10.71 -25.40
CA GLU A 84 23.60 12.04 -25.98
C GLU A 84 22.62 12.91 -25.18
N ARG A 85 21.55 12.29 -24.66
CA ARG A 85 20.54 12.97 -23.87
C ARG A 85 21.02 13.23 -22.44
N ILE A 86 21.93 12.42 -21.90
CA ILE A 86 22.58 12.67 -20.61
C ILE A 86 23.38 13.98 -20.66
N HIS A 87 24.20 14.18 -21.69
CA HIS A 87 24.99 15.41 -21.83
C HIS A 87 24.12 16.67 -21.94
N ALA A 88 23.09 16.64 -22.80
CA ALA A 88 22.16 17.76 -22.93
C ALA A 88 21.41 18.06 -21.61
N ALA A 89 20.99 17.03 -20.88
CA ALA A 89 20.35 17.19 -19.57
C ALA A 89 21.30 17.83 -18.55
N VAL A 90 22.55 17.38 -18.50
CA VAL A 90 23.58 17.91 -17.58
C VAL A 90 23.83 19.39 -17.83
N ASP A 91 23.94 19.81 -19.10
CA ASP A 91 24.17 21.22 -19.43
C ASP A 91 22.98 22.10 -19.04
N GLY A 92 21.76 21.62 -19.26
CA GLY A 92 20.54 22.29 -18.77
C GLY A 92 20.49 22.43 -17.25
N ILE A 93 20.86 21.37 -16.52
CA ILE A 93 20.94 21.38 -15.05
C ILE A 93 21.99 22.38 -14.55
N ARG A 94 23.14 22.46 -15.23
CA ARG A 94 24.20 23.44 -14.91
C ARG A 94 23.70 24.86 -15.08
N GLN A 95 23.04 25.16 -16.18
CA GLN A 95 22.48 26.48 -16.43
C GLN A 95 21.45 26.87 -15.37
N GLU A 96 20.49 25.98 -15.07
CA GLU A 96 19.48 26.22 -14.03
C GLU A 96 20.11 26.41 -12.65
N LEU A 97 21.18 25.66 -12.35
CA LEU A 97 21.93 25.83 -11.12
C LEU A 97 22.53 27.24 -11.04
N GLU A 98 23.21 27.71 -12.09
CA GLU A 98 23.83 29.04 -12.11
C GLU A 98 22.80 30.16 -11.90
N GLU A 99 21.68 30.09 -12.63
CA GLU A 99 20.57 31.03 -12.50
C GLU A 99 19.99 31.02 -11.08
N ARG A 100 19.73 29.83 -10.53
CA ARG A 100 19.17 29.70 -9.18
C ARG A 100 20.13 30.18 -8.10
N LEU A 101 21.44 29.92 -8.24
CA LEU A 101 22.45 30.38 -7.30
C LEU A 101 22.54 31.91 -7.29
N LYS A 102 22.40 32.57 -8.44
CA LYS A 102 22.34 34.04 -8.50
C LYS A 102 21.16 34.57 -7.70
N VAL A 103 19.95 34.05 -7.95
CA VAL A 103 18.73 34.44 -7.21
C VAL A 103 18.88 34.25 -5.70
N LEU A 104 19.44 33.12 -5.25
CA LEU A 104 19.64 32.87 -3.81
C LEU A 104 20.67 33.83 -3.19
N LYS A 105 21.78 34.12 -3.88
CA LYS A 105 22.81 35.04 -3.40
C LYS A 105 22.30 36.48 -3.34
N ASP A 106 21.59 36.93 -4.37
CA ASP A 106 20.99 38.27 -4.42
C ASP A 106 19.94 38.46 -3.31
N ALA A 107 19.26 37.39 -2.90
CA ALA A 107 18.33 37.37 -1.77
C ALA A 107 19.00 37.17 -0.39
N GLY A 108 20.34 37.14 -0.30
CA GLY A 108 21.08 36.94 0.94
C GLY A 108 21.04 35.50 1.50
N LYS A 109 20.50 34.54 0.76
CA LYS A 109 20.36 33.11 1.15
C LYS A 109 21.64 32.32 0.85
N LEU A 110 22.75 32.72 1.48
CA LEU A 110 24.08 32.17 1.20
C LEU A 110 24.22 30.69 1.59
N LEU A 111 23.59 30.27 2.69
CA LEU A 111 23.62 28.88 3.16
C LEU A 111 22.89 27.94 2.17
N GLU A 112 21.71 28.36 1.71
CA GLU A 112 20.93 27.65 0.70
C GLU A 112 21.69 27.56 -0.62
N ALA A 113 22.33 28.65 -1.05
CA ALA A 113 23.13 28.67 -2.26
C ALA A 113 24.32 27.70 -2.17
N GLN A 114 25.07 27.72 -1.05
CA GLN A 114 26.18 26.79 -0.85
C GLN A 114 25.72 25.33 -0.84
N ARG A 115 24.61 25.03 -0.13
CA ARG A 115 24.00 23.70 -0.07
C ARG A 115 23.60 23.20 -1.45
N LEU A 116 22.88 24.03 -2.21
CA LEU A 116 22.40 23.68 -3.54
C LEU A 116 23.57 23.43 -4.50
N SER A 117 24.58 24.30 -4.45
CA SER A 117 25.77 24.18 -5.30
C SER A 117 26.55 22.90 -5.03
N ALA A 118 26.82 22.59 -3.76
CA ALA A 118 27.59 21.40 -3.39
C ALA A 118 26.86 20.12 -3.82
N ARG A 119 25.56 20.03 -3.53
CA ARG A 119 24.76 18.86 -3.86
C ARG A 119 24.63 18.65 -5.37
N THR A 120 24.25 19.71 -6.10
CA THR A 120 23.96 19.57 -7.53
C THR A 120 25.24 19.24 -8.32
N ARG A 121 26.39 19.81 -7.96
CA ARG A 121 27.65 19.47 -8.64
C ARG A 121 28.08 18.03 -8.40
N PHE A 122 27.95 17.54 -7.17
CA PHE A 122 28.18 16.12 -6.87
C PHE A 122 27.24 15.21 -7.65
N ASP A 123 25.94 15.53 -7.69
CA ASP A 123 24.95 14.76 -8.46
C ASP A 123 25.31 14.76 -9.97
N LEU A 124 25.80 15.89 -10.52
CA LEU A 124 26.24 16.00 -11.91
C LEU A 124 27.51 15.19 -12.23
N GLU A 125 28.50 15.19 -11.33
CA GLU A 125 29.71 14.37 -11.47
C GLU A 125 29.34 12.88 -11.52
N MET A 126 28.51 12.43 -10.58
CA MET A 126 28.02 11.04 -10.54
C MET A 126 27.26 10.64 -11.82
N ILE A 127 26.40 11.54 -12.34
CA ILE A 127 25.65 11.29 -13.58
C ILE A 127 26.61 11.12 -14.77
N LEU A 128 27.65 11.93 -14.88
CA LEU A 128 28.62 11.85 -15.98
C LEU A 128 29.52 10.61 -15.88
N GLU A 129 29.90 10.20 -14.68
CA GLU A 129 30.79 9.05 -14.47
C GLU A 129 30.05 7.71 -14.56
N THR A 130 28.80 7.65 -14.07
CA THR A 130 28.09 6.38 -13.86
C THR A 130 26.73 6.29 -14.55
N GLY A 131 26.28 7.36 -15.22
CA GLY A 131 24.92 7.46 -15.76
C GLY A 131 23.83 7.55 -14.68
N HIS A 132 24.20 7.64 -13.40
CA HIS A 132 23.27 7.56 -12.28
C HIS A 132 23.69 8.44 -11.09
N CYS A 133 22.72 8.88 -10.29
CA CYS A 133 22.97 9.43 -8.96
C CYS A 133 21.81 9.14 -8.00
N PRO A 134 22.05 9.10 -6.67
CA PRO A 134 20.96 8.97 -5.71
C PRO A 134 19.97 10.13 -5.79
N GLY A 135 18.73 9.82 -6.18
CA GLY A 135 17.70 10.83 -6.37
C GLY A 135 17.66 11.42 -7.78
N ILE A 136 18.15 10.70 -8.79
CA ILE A 136 18.16 11.13 -10.20
C ILE A 136 16.77 11.54 -10.72
N GLU A 137 15.69 11.02 -10.13
CA GLU A 137 14.30 11.40 -10.47
C GLU A 137 14.01 12.88 -10.24
N ASN A 138 14.78 13.57 -9.40
CA ASN A 138 14.65 15.02 -9.20
C ASN A 138 15.08 15.83 -10.44
N TYR A 139 15.73 15.19 -11.40
CA TYR A 139 16.14 15.76 -12.68
C TYR A 139 15.30 15.21 -13.86
N ALA A 140 14.22 14.47 -13.58
CA ALA A 140 13.45 13.76 -14.61
C ALA A 140 12.95 14.64 -15.76
N ARG A 141 12.66 15.93 -15.53
CA ARG A 141 12.30 16.86 -16.61
C ARG A 141 13.42 16.99 -17.65
N TRP A 142 14.66 17.17 -17.20
CA TRP A 142 15.83 17.31 -18.07
C TRP A 142 16.06 16.04 -18.89
N PHE A 143 15.96 14.87 -18.27
CA PHE A 143 16.10 13.58 -18.96
C PHE A 143 14.92 13.22 -19.88
N SER A 144 13.75 13.83 -19.70
CA SER A 144 12.59 13.62 -20.57
C SER A 144 12.48 14.66 -21.69
N GLY A 145 13.32 15.71 -21.69
CA GLY A 145 13.28 16.78 -22.68
C GLY A 145 12.00 17.64 -22.62
N ARG A 146 11.22 17.52 -21.56
CA ARG A 146 9.95 18.23 -21.38
C ARG A 146 10.16 19.70 -21.01
N ALA A 147 9.24 20.56 -21.43
CA ALA A 147 9.25 21.96 -21.02
C ALA A 147 8.87 22.11 -19.53
N PRO A 148 9.28 23.21 -18.85
CA PRO A 148 8.86 23.48 -17.48
C PRO A 148 7.34 23.48 -17.32
N GLY A 149 6.83 22.80 -16.28
CA GLY A 149 5.40 22.69 -16.00
C GLY A 149 4.64 21.62 -16.78
N GLU A 150 5.23 21.04 -17.84
CA GLU A 150 4.55 19.99 -18.63
C GLU A 150 4.16 18.78 -17.77
N PRO A 151 3.06 18.08 -18.12
CA PRO A 151 2.66 16.87 -17.42
C PRO A 151 3.74 15.78 -17.54
N PRO A 152 4.03 15.03 -16.46
CA PRO A 152 4.91 13.88 -16.53
C PRO A 152 4.26 12.72 -17.27
N TYR A 153 5.10 11.86 -17.85
CA TYR A 153 4.68 10.54 -18.30
C TYR A 153 4.37 9.65 -17.09
N THR A 154 3.28 8.91 -17.19
CA THR A 154 2.75 8.03 -16.16
C THR A 154 2.40 6.68 -16.78
N LEU A 155 1.97 5.73 -15.95
CA LEU A 155 1.45 4.45 -16.44
C LEU A 155 0.32 4.62 -17.46
N ILE A 156 -0.49 5.68 -17.34
CA ILE A 156 -1.62 5.94 -18.25
C ILE A 156 -1.14 6.16 -19.68
N ASP A 157 0.05 6.77 -19.85
CA ASP A 157 0.62 7.04 -21.17
C ASP A 157 1.10 5.78 -21.91
N PHE A 158 1.15 4.63 -21.24
CA PHE A 158 1.45 3.33 -21.85
C PHE A 158 0.20 2.63 -22.40
N PHE A 159 -1.00 3.08 -22.01
CA PHE A 159 -2.24 2.53 -22.53
C PHE A 159 -2.57 3.12 -23.92
N PRO A 160 -3.23 2.34 -24.80
CA PRO A 160 -3.90 2.89 -25.97
C PRO A 160 -4.88 4.00 -25.60
N GLU A 161 -5.20 4.89 -26.54
CA GLU A 161 -6.08 6.04 -26.27
C GLU A 161 -7.52 5.67 -25.84
N ASP A 162 -7.96 4.45 -26.11
CA ASP A 162 -9.31 3.93 -25.92
C ASP A 162 -9.44 2.97 -24.73
N TYR A 163 -8.53 3.06 -23.76
CA TYR A 163 -8.61 2.26 -22.54
C TYR A 163 -9.82 2.63 -21.66
N LEU A 164 -10.27 1.65 -20.87
CA LEU A 164 -11.29 1.84 -19.84
C LEU A 164 -10.64 2.09 -18.49
N LEU A 165 -10.97 3.20 -17.85
CA LEU A 165 -10.59 3.47 -16.46
C LEU A 165 -11.67 2.94 -15.51
N ILE A 166 -11.29 2.07 -14.56
CA ILE A 166 -12.17 1.70 -13.45
C ILE A 166 -11.58 2.29 -12.17
N VAL A 167 -12.37 3.10 -11.47
CA VAL A 167 -11.99 3.71 -10.19
C VAL A 167 -12.76 3.03 -9.09
N ASP A 168 -12.11 2.10 -8.41
CA ASP A 168 -12.67 1.42 -7.23
C ASP A 168 -12.69 2.37 -6.02
N GLU A 169 -13.68 2.18 -5.15
CA GLU A 169 -14.01 3.06 -4.02
C GLU A 169 -13.87 4.55 -4.37
N SER A 170 -14.51 4.96 -5.47
CA SER A 170 -14.28 6.26 -6.12
C SER A 170 -14.40 7.45 -5.17
N HIS A 171 -15.30 7.35 -4.19
CA HIS A 171 -15.56 8.38 -3.19
C HIS A 171 -14.36 8.69 -2.29
N VAL A 172 -13.40 7.76 -2.19
CA VAL A 172 -12.11 7.93 -1.50
C VAL A 172 -10.98 8.14 -2.50
N THR A 173 -10.94 7.34 -3.57
CA THR A 173 -9.86 7.34 -4.56
C THR A 173 -9.76 8.67 -5.32
N ILE A 174 -10.89 9.30 -5.68
CA ILE A 174 -10.90 10.58 -6.40
C ILE A 174 -10.31 11.72 -5.56
N PRO A 175 -10.76 11.96 -4.29
CA PRO A 175 -10.10 12.92 -3.41
C PRO A 175 -8.61 12.64 -3.22
N GLN A 176 -8.20 11.36 -3.13
CA GLN A 176 -6.80 10.99 -2.99
C GLN A 176 -5.98 11.43 -4.21
N ILE A 177 -6.41 11.07 -5.42
CA ILE A 177 -5.76 11.48 -6.68
C ILE A 177 -5.63 13.00 -6.74
N ARG A 178 -6.69 13.74 -6.39
CA ARG A 178 -6.69 15.21 -6.34
C ARG A 178 -5.65 15.77 -5.36
N GLY A 179 -5.51 15.14 -4.19
CA GLY A 179 -4.61 15.58 -3.13
C GLY A 179 -3.11 15.32 -3.40
N MET A 180 -2.78 14.35 -4.26
CA MET A 180 -1.39 13.93 -4.50
C MET A 180 -0.48 15.08 -4.95
N PHE A 181 -0.93 15.89 -5.92
CA PHE A 181 -0.14 17.01 -6.44
C PHE A 181 0.12 18.07 -5.37
N ALA A 182 -0.92 18.51 -4.66
CA ALA A 182 -0.77 19.57 -3.65
C ALA A 182 0.18 19.15 -2.52
N GLY A 183 0.08 17.88 -2.07
CA GLY A 183 0.97 17.32 -1.06
C GLY A 183 2.42 17.24 -1.52
N ASP A 184 2.68 16.72 -2.72
CA ASP A 184 4.04 16.63 -3.27
C ASP A 184 4.65 18.01 -3.53
N HIS A 185 3.87 18.91 -4.15
CA HIS A 185 4.30 20.27 -4.46
C HIS A 185 4.69 21.05 -3.21
N SER A 186 3.86 21.03 -2.15
CA SER A 186 4.16 21.71 -0.87
C SER A 186 5.47 21.22 -0.26
N ARG A 187 5.65 19.89 -0.19
CA ARG A 187 6.87 19.26 0.34
C ARG A 187 8.11 19.65 -0.46
N LYS A 188 8.03 19.61 -1.79
CA LYS A 188 9.15 19.92 -2.68
C LYS A 188 9.47 21.40 -2.72
N LEU A 189 8.47 22.27 -2.64
CA LEU A 189 8.67 23.71 -2.58
C LEU A 189 9.55 24.09 -1.38
N THR A 190 9.29 23.53 -0.20
CA THR A 190 10.14 23.74 0.98
C THR A 190 11.59 23.29 0.73
N LEU A 191 11.81 22.16 0.04
CA LEU A 191 13.17 21.71 -0.31
C LEU A 191 13.87 22.68 -1.26
N VAL A 192 13.15 23.25 -2.24
CA VAL A 192 13.67 24.22 -3.22
C VAL A 192 13.95 25.58 -2.56
N GLU A 193 13.10 26.01 -1.63
CA GLU A 193 13.26 27.26 -0.88
C GLU A 193 14.48 27.22 0.04
N HIS A 194 14.78 26.06 0.61
CA HIS A 194 15.94 25.81 1.45
C HIS A 194 17.15 25.25 0.69
N GLY A 195 17.19 25.33 -0.64
CA GLY A 195 18.37 24.97 -1.44
C GLY A 195 18.78 23.49 -1.36
N PHE A 196 17.85 22.58 -1.10
CA PHE A 196 18.10 21.14 -1.17
C PHE A 196 17.91 20.58 -2.58
N ARG A 197 17.12 21.24 -3.43
CA ARG A 197 16.80 20.83 -4.80
C ARG A 197 16.66 22.05 -5.73
N LEU A 198 16.87 21.84 -7.02
CA LEU A 198 16.59 22.84 -8.07
C LEU A 198 15.07 23.02 -8.28
N PRO A 199 14.63 24.16 -8.84
CA PRO A 199 13.22 24.39 -9.18
C PRO A 199 12.62 23.28 -10.08
N SER A 200 13.38 22.76 -11.04
CA SER A 200 13.01 21.63 -11.91
C SER A 200 12.59 20.36 -11.17
N ALA A 201 12.98 20.19 -9.90
CA ALA A 201 12.53 19.05 -9.11
C ALA A 201 11.01 19.06 -8.84
N LEU A 202 10.35 20.22 -8.99
CA LEU A 202 8.89 20.37 -8.94
C LEU A 202 8.19 19.75 -10.16
N ASP A 203 8.90 19.59 -11.28
CA ASP A 203 8.37 19.01 -12.53
C ASP A 203 8.47 17.47 -12.55
N ASN A 204 9.19 16.89 -11.61
CA ASN A 204 8.97 15.51 -11.19
C ASN A 204 7.81 15.55 -10.19
N ARG A 205 6.62 15.08 -10.55
CA ARG A 205 5.43 15.22 -9.70
C ARG A 205 4.37 14.20 -10.12
N PRO A 206 3.33 13.97 -9.33
CA PRO A 206 2.11 13.35 -9.85
C PRO A 206 1.38 14.32 -10.81
N LEU A 207 0.42 13.77 -11.56
CA LEU A 207 -0.51 14.57 -12.37
C LEU A 207 -1.34 15.47 -11.45
N ARG A 208 -1.61 16.69 -11.93
CA ARG A 208 -2.70 17.49 -11.36
C ARG A 208 -4.04 16.86 -11.72
N PHE A 209 -5.07 17.18 -10.96
CA PHE A 209 -6.41 16.63 -11.21
C PHE A 209 -6.93 16.98 -12.60
N ASP A 210 -6.72 18.22 -13.06
CA ASP A 210 -7.09 18.68 -14.41
C ASP A 210 -6.31 17.98 -15.53
N GLU A 211 -5.10 17.52 -15.26
CA GLU A 211 -4.29 16.75 -16.21
C GLU A 211 -4.77 15.31 -16.26
N TRP A 212 -5.08 14.71 -15.10
CA TRP A 212 -5.59 13.36 -14.98
C TRP A 212 -6.95 13.20 -15.66
N GLU A 213 -7.87 14.15 -15.47
CA GLU A 213 -9.19 14.15 -16.12
C GLU A 213 -9.13 14.12 -17.65
N LYS A 214 -8.06 14.65 -18.25
CA LYS A 214 -7.87 14.69 -19.70
C LYS A 214 -7.33 13.37 -20.27
N ARG A 215 -6.94 12.41 -19.42
CA ARG A 215 -6.28 11.18 -19.88
C ARG A 215 -7.23 10.04 -20.21
N PHE A 216 -8.46 10.05 -19.71
CA PHE A 216 -9.46 9.02 -20.00
C PHE A 216 -10.63 9.58 -20.80
N LYS A 217 -11.10 8.79 -21.77
CA LYS A 217 -12.35 9.06 -22.50
C LYS A 217 -13.54 8.36 -21.84
N GLN A 218 -13.30 7.19 -21.24
CA GLN A 218 -14.30 6.37 -20.57
C GLN A 218 -13.82 6.02 -19.16
N ALA A 219 -14.70 6.21 -18.17
CA ALA A 219 -14.45 5.85 -16.79
C ALA A 219 -15.68 5.21 -16.14
N LEU A 220 -15.47 4.18 -15.35
CA LEU A 220 -16.45 3.57 -14.46
C LEU A 220 -16.06 3.88 -13.01
N PHE A 221 -16.89 4.66 -12.32
CA PHE A 221 -16.72 4.94 -10.89
C PHE A 221 -17.49 3.89 -10.08
N VAL A 222 -16.78 3.10 -9.28
CA VAL A 222 -17.37 2.03 -8.48
C VAL A 222 -17.37 2.47 -7.02
N SER A 223 -18.56 2.63 -6.44
CA SER A 223 -18.73 3.04 -5.04
C SER A 223 -20.15 2.75 -4.56
N ALA A 224 -20.30 2.27 -3.32
CA ALA A 224 -21.61 2.18 -2.66
C ALA A 224 -22.19 3.56 -2.28
N THR A 225 -21.34 4.58 -2.29
CA THR A 225 -21.60 5.96 -1.86
C THR A 225 -20.86 6.93 -2.79
N PRO A 226 -21.27 7.10 -4.06
CA PRO A 226 -20.59 7.98 -5.01
C PRO A 226 -20.42 9.40 -4.47
N GLY A 227 -19.23 9.98 -4.65
CA GLY A 227 -18.94 11.35 -4.23
C GLY A 227 -19.52 12.40 -5.17
N PRO A 228 -19.39 13.69 -4.82
CA PRO A 228 -19.93 14.80 -5.62
C PRO A 228 -19.37 14.86 -7.05
N TYR A 229 -18.08 14.55 -7.22
CA TYR A 229 -17.43 14.59 -8.53
C TYR A 229 -18.02 13.54 -9.48
N GLU A 230 -18.25 12.33 -8.98
CA GLU A 230 -18.81 11.23 -9.76
C GLU A 230 -20.25 11.52 -10.17
N LEU A 231 -21.06 12.04 -9.25
CA LEU A 231 -22.44 12.44 -9.52
C LEU A 231 -22.52 13.60 -10.53
N GLU A 232 -21.61 14.57 -10.44
CA GLU A 232 -21.52 15.66 -11.41
C GLU A 232 -21.18 15.13 -12.82
N LYS A 233 -20.17 14.26 -12.93
CA LYS A 233 -19.72 13.71 -14.23
C LYS A 233 -20.73 12.79 -14.88
N THR A 234 -21.58 12.14 -14.10
CA THR A 234 -22.64 11.24 -14.58
C THR A 234 -23.98 11.94 -14.79
N GLY A 235 -24.09 13.25 -14.48
CA GLY A 235 -25.37 13.95 -14.49
C GLY A 235 -26.37 13.41 -13.47
N GLY A 236 -25.90 12.68 -12.46
CA GLY A 236 -26.71 11.98 -11.47
C GLY A 236 -27.20 10.59 -11.90
N GLU A 237 -26.88 10.12 -13.10
CA GLU A 237 -27.23 8.77 -13.55
C GLU A 237 -26.33 7.73 -12.87
N VAL A 238 -26.95 6.74 -12.21
CA VAL A 238 -26.24 5.66 -11.53
C VAL A 238 -26.77 4.30 -11.97
N VAL A 239 -25.86 3.38 -12.24
CA VAL A 239 -26.20 1.96 -12.43
C VAL A 239 -26.20 1.30 -11.06
N GLU A 240 -27.38 1.03 -10.53
CA GLU A 240 -27.54 0.47 -9.19
C GLU A 240 -27.37 -1.05 -9.17
N GLN A 241 -26.45 -1.55 -8.34
CA GLN A 241 -26.28 -2.98 -8.05
C GLN A 241 -26.37 -3.25 -6.54
N VAL A 242 -27.58 -3.60 -6.07
CA VAL A 242 -27.86 -3.80 -4.62
C VAL A 242 -28.18 -5.25 -4.25
N ILE A 243 -28.48 -6.11 -5.22
CA ILE A 243 -28.80 -7.52 -4.98
C ILE A 243 -27.50 -8.30 -4.77
N ARG A 244 -27.41 -9.04 -3.65
CA ARG A 244 -26.26 -9.89 -3.33
C ARG A 244 -26.50 -11.30 -3.85
N PRO A 245 -25.49 -11.98 -4.44
CA PRO A 245 -25.64 -13.36 -4.93
C PRO A 245 -26.12 -14.36 -3.88
N THR A 246 -25.78 -14.16 -2.60
CA THR A 246 -26.20 -15.04 -1.49
C THR A 246 -27.55 -14.67 -0.87
N GLY A 247 -28.25 -13.70 -1.44
CA GLY A 247 -29.51 -13.17 -0.87
C GLY A 247 -29.33 -12.35 0.41
N LEU A 248 -28.11 -12.09 0.88
CA LEU A 248 -27.88 -11.25 2.05
C LEU A 248 -28.48 -9.85 1.87
N VAL A 249 -29.16 -9.38 2.92
CA VAL A 249 -29.87 -8.11 2.94
C VAL A 249 -29.11 -7.07 3.77
N ASP A 250 -29.35 -5.80 3.48
CA ASP A 250 -28.89 -4.68 4.29
C ASP A 250 -29.47 -4.80 5.73
N PRO A 251 -28.70 -4.45 6.77
CA PRO A 251 -29.05 -4.74 8.16
C PRO A 251 -30.23 -3.90 8.66
N ILE A 252 -30.85 -4.34 9.76
CA ILE A 252 -31.82 -3.52 10.48
C ILE A 252 -31.08 -2.46 11.29
N ILE A 253 -31.56 -1.21 11.25
CA ILE A 253 -30.97 -0.11 12.02
C ILE A 253 -31.88 0.26 13.19
N HIS A 254 -31.30 0.32 14.39
CA HIS A 254 -31.93 0.81 15.61
C HIS A 254 -31.31 2.14 16.02
N VAL A 255 -32.12 3.14 16.32
CA VAL A 255 -31.66 4.40 16.94
C VAL A 255 -32.00 4.34 18.42
N ARG A 256 -31.00 4.50 19.29
CA ARG A 256 -31.13 4.47 20.75
C ARG A 256 -30.52 5.74 21.36
N SER A 257 -31.00 6.17 22.53
CA SER A 257 -30.45 7.35 23.20
C SER A 257 -28.97 7.17 23.53
N ALA A 258 -28.19 8.25 23.41
CA ALA A 258 -26.80 8.26 23.86
C ALA A 258 -26.69 8.13 25.39
N ARG A 259 -27.76 8.47 26.13
CA ARG A 259 -27.83 8.27 27.59
C ARG A 259 -27.91 6.78 27.91
N GLY A 260 -26.93 6.29 28.67
CA GLY A 260 -26.86 4.87 29.03
C GLY A 260 -26.38 3.97 27.89
N GLN A 261 -25.79 4.52 26.82
CA GLN A 261 -25.30 3.75 25.67
C GLN A 261 -24.31 2.65 26.05
N VAL A 262 -23.42 2.89 27.03
CA VAL A 262 -22.39 1.91 27.41
C VAL A 262 -23.00 0.67 28.11
N PRO A 263 -23.82 0.82 29.17
CA PRO A 263 -24.54 -0.33 29.75
C PRO A 263 -25.42 -1.09 28.76
N ASP A 264 -26.14 -0.39 27.87
CA ASP A 264 -26.96 -1.01 26.83
C ASP A 264 -26.10 -1.86 25.87
N LEU A 265 -25.00 -1.28 25.39
CA LEU A 265 -24.06 -1.95 24.48
C LEU A 265 -23.39 -3.18 25.13
N VAL A 266 -23.07 -3.14 26.43
CA VAL A 266 -22.59 -4.32 27.15
C VAL A 266 -23.61 -5.47 27.08
N GLY A 267 -24.90 -5.16 27.24
CA GLY A 267 -25.97 -6.14 27.12
C GLY A 267 -26.03 -6.74 25.72
N GLU A 268 -25.98 -5.92 24.68
CA GLU A 268 -26.01 -6.39 23.29
C GLU A 268 -24.78 -7.21 22.92
N ILE A 269 -23.60 -6.81 23.38
CA ILE A 269 -22.36 -7.58 23.20
C ILE A 269 -22.49 -8.98 23.80
N ARG A 270 -23.01 -9.09 25.04
CA ARG A 270 -23.17 -10.41 25.70
C ARG A 270 -24.08 -11.33 24.91
N LYS A 271 -25.21 -10.83 24.42
CA LYS A 271 -26.13 -11.61 23.57
C LYS A 271 -25.44 -12.13 22.32
N ARG A 272 -24.60 -11.32 21.66
CA ARG A 272 -23.86 -11.74 20.46
C ARG A 272 -22.75 -12.75 20.77
N ALA A 273 -22.05 -12.56 21.90
CA ALA A 273 -21.02 -13.50 22.35
C ALA A 273 -21.60 -14.89 22.68
N GLU A 274 -22.80 -14.96 23.27
CA GLU A 274 -23.50 -16.22 23.58
C GLU A 274 -23.77 -17.08 22.33
N ILE A 275 -24.09 -16.45 21.20
CA ILE A 275 -24.32 -17.11 19.91
C ILE A 275 -23.07 -17.16 19.02
N LYS A 276 -21.88 -16.84 19.58
CA LYS A 276 -20.58 -16.86 18.91
C LYS A 276 -20.49 -15.93 17.69
N GLU A 277 -21.18 -14.79 17.73
CA GLU A 277 -21.05 -13.72 16.74
C GLU A 277 -20.10 -12.61 17.24
N ARG A 278 -19.77 -11.65 16.38
CA ARG A 278 -18.82 -10.55 16.66
C ARG A 278 -19.48 -9.19 16.57
N VAL A 279 -18.91 -8.25 17.32
CA VAL A 279 -19.39 -6.86 17.39
C VAL A 279 -18.28 -5.89 16.98
N LEU A 280 -18.63 -4.95 16.11
CA LEU A 280 -17.79 -3.79 15.82
C LEU A 280 -18.36 -2.55 16.52
N VAL A 281 -17.52 -1.78 17.18
CA VAL A 281 -17.91 -0.53 17.84
C VAL A 281 -17.08 0.61 17.27
N THR A 282 -17.76 1.63 16.72
CA THR A 282 -17.09 2.84 16.23
C THR A 282 -17.29 3.99 17.19
N THR A 283 -16.19 4.68 17.52
CA THR A 283 -16.17 5.89 18.36
C THR A 283 -15.61 7.08 17.58
N LEU A 284 -15.63 8.28 18.16
CA LEU A 284 -15.09 9.48 17.50
C LEU A 284 -13.61 9.73 17.79
N THR A 285 -13.10 9.25 18.93
CA THR A 285 -11.75 9.57 19.39
C THR A 285 -10.99 8.34 19.84
N LYS A 286 -9.67 8.35 19.65
CA LYS A 286 -8.78 7.27 20.12
C LYS A 286 -8.93 7.03 21.61
N ARG A 287 -9.00 8.12 22.38
CA ARG A 287 -9.17 8.07 23.84
C ARG A 287 -10.47 7.36 24.23
N LEU A 288 -11.59 7.70 23.60
CA LEU A 288 -12.86 7.02 23.87
C LEU A 288 -12.81 5.54 23.47
N ALA A 289 -12.15 5.19 22.36
CA ALA A 289 -11.97 3.79 21.97
C ALA A 289 -11.17 3.00 23.02
N GLU A 290 -10.09 3.59 23.54
CA GLU A 290 -9.25 2.99 24.58
C GLU A 290 -10.01 2.87 25.91
N ASP A 291 -10.62 3.95 26.39
CA ASP A 291 -11.41 4.00 27.63
C ASP A 291 -12.55 2.96 27.59
N LEU A 292 -13.27 2.87 26.47
CA LEU A 292 -14.36 1.91 26.30
C LEU A 292 -13.85 0.46 26.29
N SER A 293 -12.69 0.21 25.69
CA SER A 293 -12.09 -1.12 25.66
C SER A 293 -11.58 -1.56 27.02
N ASN A 294 -11.08 -0.63 27.84
CA ASN A 294 -10.75 -0.88 29.24
C ASN A 294 -12.02 -1.24 30.02
N TYR A 295 -13.07 -0.42 29.88
CA TYR A 295 -14.34 -0.65 30.55
C TYR A 295 -14.96 -2.01 30.18
N PHE A 296 -14.95 -2.39 28.90
CA PHE A 296 -15.44 -3.70 28.47
C PHE A 296 -14.64 -4.85 29.06
N ARG A 297 -13.31 -4.73 29.14
CA ARG A 297 -12.46 -5.75 29.80
C ARG A 297 -12.75 -5.87 31.29
N ASP A 298 -12.92 -4.75 31.99
CA ASP A 298 -13.28 -4.73 33.42
C ASP A 298 -14.68 -5.32 33.66
N ALA A 299 -15.60 -5.18 32.70
CA ALA A 299 -16.93 -5.79 32.70
C ALA A 299 -16.94 -7.29 32.28
N GLY A 300 -15.76 -7.89 32.07
CA GLY A 300 -15.57 -9.31 31.73
C GLY A 300 -15.77 -9.65 30.25
N LEU A 301 -15.80 -8.66 29.35
CA LEU A 301 -15.96 -8.88 27.91
C LEU A 301 -14.60 -9.06 27.23
N ARG A 302 -14.52 -9.99 26.27
CA ARG A 302 -13.33 -10.18 25.44
C ARG A 302 -13.30 -9.12 24.36
N CYS A 303 -12.51 -8.07 24.58
CA CYS A 303 -12.45 -6.89 23.72
C CYS A 303 -11.01 -6.53 23.34
N LYS A 304 -10.82 -6.07 22.10
CA LYS A 304 -9.62 -5.37 21.64
C LYS A 304 -10.00 -4.06 20.95
N TRP A 305 -9.02 -3.18 20.80
CA TRP A 305 -9.21 -1.93 20.07
C TRP A 305 -8.17 -1.76 18.97
N LEU A 306 -8.56 -1.04 17.92
CA LEU A 306 -7.76 -0.80 16.73
C LEU A 306 -7.40 0.69 16.67
N HIS A 307 -6.11 1.00 16.84
CA HIS A 307 -5.60 2.36 16.71
C HIS A 307 -4.89 2.60 15.37
N SER A 308 -4.79 3.88 14.98
CA SER A 308 -4.26 4.27 13.67
C SER A 308 -2.76 4.07 13.51
N GLU A 309 -2.04 3.79 14.60
CA GLU A 309 -0.59 3.58 14.59
C GLU A 309 -0.21 2.10 14.43
N LEU A 310 -1.19 1.18 14.51
CA LEU A 310 -0.96 -0.22 14.17
C LEU A 310 -0.55 -0.32 12.71
N ASP A 311 0.54 -1.05 12.48
CA ASP A 311 0.98 -1.37 11.13
C ASP A 311 -0.01 -2.31 10.42
N ALA A 312 0.28 -2.65 9.16
CA ALA A 312 -0.62 -3.49 8.38
C ALA A 312 -0.71 -4.93 8.93
N ILE A 313 0.38 -5.45 9.48
CA ILE A 313 0.51 -6.83 9.97
C ILE A 313 -0.23 -6.97 11.30
N GLU A 314 0.04 -6.07 12.24
CA GLU A 314 -0.64 -6.02 13.54
C GLU A 314 -2.16 -5.86 13.36
N ARG A 315 -2.58 -4.97 12.44
CA ARG A 315 -3.99 -4.81 12.08
C ARG A 315 -4.58 -6.12 11.56
N TRP A 316 -3.90 -6.79 10.63
CA TRP A 316 -4.36 -8.06 10.08
C TRP A 316 -4.49 -9.13 11.17
N GLN A 317 -3.52 -9.23 12.08
CA GLN A 317 -3.54 -10.18 13.18
C GLN A 317 -4.75 -9.96 14.11
N VAL A 318 -5.03 -8.70 14.50
CA VAL A 318 -6.19 -8.38 15.33
C VAL A 318 -7.50 -8.80 14.65
N LEU A 319 -7.62 -8.59 13.34
CA LEU A 319 -8.80 -8.98 12.58
C LEU A 319 -8.94 -10.49 12.45
N ARG A 320 -7.83 -11.21 12.24
CA ARG A 320 -7.81 -12.67 12.25
C ARG A 320 -8.27 -13.23 13.60
N GLU A 321 -7.71 -12.73 14.69
CA GLU A 321 -8.07 -13.15 16.05
C GLU A 321 -9.56 -12.88 16.37
N LEU A 322 -10.14 -11.80 15.85
CA LEU A 322 -11.58 -11.56 15.92
C LEU A 322 -12.37 -12.67 15.21
N ARG A 323 -11.97 -13.03 13.98
CA ARG A 323 -12.63 -14.10 13.20
C ARG A 323 -12.52 -15.46 13.89
N GLU A 324 -11.33 -15.78 14.39
CA GLU A 324 -11.06 -17.01 15.15
C GLU A 324 -11.82 -17.06 16.49
N GLY A 325 -12.34 -15.93 16.97
CA GLY A 325 -13.09 -15.84 18.21
C GLY A 325 -12.23 -15.82 19.46
N ALA A 326 -10.97 -15.36 19.34
CA ALA A 326 -10.13 -15.05 20.49
C ALA A 326 -10.75 -13.92 21.33
N PHE A 327 -11.49 -13.02 20.69
CA PHE A 327 -12.29 -12.00 21.33
C PHE A 327 -13.58 -11.71 20.54
N ASP A 328 -14.54 -11.05 21.16
CA ASP A 328 -15.90 -10.86 20.61
C ASP A 328 -16.14 -9.44 20.08
N VAL A 329 -15.39 -8.46 20.59
CA VAL A 329 -15.64 -7.03 20.32
C VAL A 329 -14.38 -6.34 19.84
N LEU A 330 -14.50 -5.62 18.72
CA LEU A 330 -13.47 -4.71 18.22
C LEU A 330 -13.94 -3.26 18.29
N VAL A 331 -13.21 -2.42 19.03
CA VAL A 331 -13.50 -0.99 19.14
C VAL A 331 -12.51 -0.19 18.29
N GLY A 332 -12.96 0.84 17.57
CA GLY A 332 -12.05 1.74 16.86
C GLY A 332 -12.71 3.04 16.44
N VAL A 333 -11.92 3.97 15.90
CA VAL A 333 -12.45 5.27 15.43
C VAL A 333 -12.95 5.15 14.00
N ASN A 334 -12.01 4.87 13.10
CA ASN A 334 -12.30 4.55 11.72
C ASN A 334 -11.90 3.10 11.49
N LEU A 335 -12.82 2.20 11.81
CA LEU A 335 -12.69 0.79 11.44
C LEU A 335 -12.87 0.60 9.93
N LEU A 336 -13.12 1.65 9.13
CA LEU A 336 -13.56 1.53 7.74
C LEU A 336 -12.45 1.64 6.71
N ARG A 337 -11.24 1.12 6.98
CA ARG A 337 -10.25 0.98 5.89
C ARG A 337 -10.60 -0.21 5.00
N GLU A 338 -10.17 -0.15 3.74
CA GLU A 338 -10.37 -1.19 2.72
C GLU A 338 -10.10 -2.60 3.29
N GLY A 339 -10.92 -3.58 2.90
CA GLY A 339 -10.60 -5.00 3.11
C GLY A 339 -11.14 -5.69 4.37
N LEU A 340 -11.98 -5.06 5.22
CA LEU A 340 -12.70 -5.82 6.25
C LEU A 340 -13.94 -6.52 5.70
N ASP A 341 -13.77 -7.80 5.42
CA ASP A 341 -14.83 -8.74 5.09
C ASP A 341 -14.95 -9.76 6.23
N LEU A 342 -15.83 -9.47 7.18
CA LEU A 342 -15.99 -10.20 8.45
C LEU A 342 -17.42 -10.79 8.51
N PRO A 343 -17.68 -11.97 7.93
CA PRO A 343 -19.00 -12.60 7.96
C PRO A 343 -19.44 -12.98 9.39
N GLU A 344 -18.51 -13.05 10.34
CA GLU A 344 -18.80 -13.35 11.75
C GLU A 344 -19.39 -12.16 12.51
N VAL A 345 -19.34 -10.94 11.95
CA VAL A 345 -19.90 -9.72 12.57
C VAL A 345 -21.40 -9.65 12.31
N SER A 346 -22.19 -9.60 13.38
CA SER A 346 -23.65 -9.44 13.30
C SER A 346 -24.17 -8.16 13.97
N LEU A 347 -23.31 -7.41 14.65
CA LEU A 347 -23.67 -6.13 15.25
C LEU A 347 -22.61 -5.08 14.98
N VAL A 348 -23.06 -3.93 14.47
CA VAL A 348 -22.23 -2.72 14.39
C VAL A 348 -22.86 -1.62 15.24
N ALA A 349 -22.13 -1.18 16.26
CA ALA A 349 -22.54 -0.09 17.14
C ALA A 349 -21.79 1.20 16.77
N ILE A 350 -22.53 2.28 16.50
CA ILE A 350 -21.98 3.60 16.20
C ILE A 350 -22.30 4.51 17.38
N LEU A 351 -21.29 4.79 18.20
CA LEU A 351 -21.42 5.74 19.30
C LEU A 351 -21.41 7.18 18.77
N ASP A 352 -22.11 8.08 19.45
CA ASP A 352 -22.17 9.50 19.10
C ASP A 352 -22.55 9.70 17.62
N ALA A 353 -23.59 8.99 17.17
CA ALA A 353 -23.99 8.97 15.76
C ALA A 353 -24.51 10.32 15.27
N ASP A 354 -24.96 11.18 16.18
CA ASP A 354 -25.47 12.53 15.91
C ASP A 354 -24.39 13.63 15.89
N LYS A 355 -23.13 13.28 16.13
CA LYS A 355 -22.01 14.24 16.05
C LYS A 355 -21.51 14.33 14.61
N GLU A 356 -22.10 15.24 13.86
CA GLU A 356 -21.72 15.47 12.47
C GLU A 356 -20.24 15.80 12.30
N GLY A 357 -19.72 15.39 11.14
CA GLY A 357 -18.30 15.47 10.80
C GLY A 357 -17.93 14.33 9.87
N PHE A 358 -16.64 14.23 9.53
CA PHE A 358 -16.16 13.22 8.56
C PHE A 358 -16.58 11.79 8.90
N LEU A 359 -16.50 11.38 10.18
CA LEU A 359 -16.82 10.02 10.62
C LEU A 359 -18.32 9.72 10.73
N ARG A 360 -19.18 10.74 10.62
CA ARG A 360 -20.65 10.64 10.75
C ARG A 360 -21.38 11.33 9.60
N SER A 361 -20.69 11.53 8.48
CA SER A 361 -21.33 11.93 7.23
C SER A 361 -22.20 10.79 6.72
N GLU A 362 -23.15 11.14 5.85
CA GLU A 362 -23.98 10.18 5.10
C GLU A 362 -23.15 9.02 4.52
N THR A 363 -22.06 9.35 3.82
CA THR A 363 -21.13 8.38 3.22
C THR A 363 -20.50 7.45 4.26
N SER A 364 -19.95 8.01 5.34
CA SER A 364 -19.28 7.22 6.39
C SER A 364 -20.25 6.31 7.13
N LEU A 365 -21.48 6.76 7.38
CA LEU A 365 -22.53 5.97 8.01
C LEU A 365 -22.93 4.78 7.12
N ILE A 366 -23.25 5.03 5.84
CA ILE A 366 -23.62 3.96 4.90
C ILE A 366 -22.49 2.92 4.76
N GLN A 367 -21.24 3.36 4.67
CA GLN A 367 -20.07 2.47 4.63
C GLN A 367 -19.93 1.63 5.91
N THR A 368 -20.16 2.24 7.08
CA THR A 368 -20.13 1.53 8.38
C THR A 368 -21.24 0.48 8.47
N ILE A 369 -22.46 0.86 8.07
CA ILE A 369 -23.64 0.00 8.05
C ILE A 369 -23.42 -1.18 7.09
N GLY A 370 -22.88 -0.92 5.89
CA GLY A 370 -22.64 -1.93 4.87
C GLY A 370 -21.69 -3.05 5.31
N ARG A 371 -20.81 -2.81 6.29
CA ARG A 371 -19.93 -3.84 6.86
C ARG A 371 -20.67 -4.86 7.71
N ALA A 372 -21.81 -4.49 8.32
CA ALA A 372 -22.66 -5.43 9.02
C ALA A 372 -23.36 -6.40 8.05
N ALA A 373 -23.64 -5.96 6.81
CA ALA A 373 -24.46 -6.68 5.82
C ALA A 373 -23.85 -8.00 5.27
N ARG A 374 -22.80 -8.52 5.90
CA ARG A 374 -22.15 -9.80 5.56
C ARG A 374 -22.70 -10.99 6.34
N ASN A 375 -23.60 -10.74 7.30
CA ASN A 375 -24.21 -11.76 8.16
C ASN A 375 -25.74 -11.71 8.07
N VAL A 376 -26.40 -12.86 8.14
CA VAL A 376 -27.88 -12.95 8.11
C VAL A 376 -28.55 -12.28 9.32
N ASN A 377 -27.90 -12.27 10.48
CA ASN A 377 -28.37 -11.67 11.73
C ASN A 377 -27.88 -10.22 11.92
N ALA A 378 -27.47 -9.57 10.83
CA ALA A 378 -26.85 -8.25 10.90
C ALA A 378 -27.81 -7.16 11.37
N GLU A 379 -27.39 -6.48 12.44
CA GLU A 379 -28.04 -5.31 13.01
C GLU A 379 -27.04 -4.17 13.20
N VAL A 380 -27.55 -2.94 13.18
CA VAL A 380 -26.79 -1.72 13.47
C VAL A 380 -27.49 -0.94 14.57
N ILE A 381 -26.73 -0.46 15.54
CA ILE A 381 -27.24 0.46 16.58
C ILE A 381 -26.55 1.82 16.41
N LEU A 382 -27.34 2.86 16.21
CA LEU A 382 -26.92 4.25 16.22
C LEU A 382 -27.28 4.85 17.58
N TYR A 383 -26.28 5.14 18.41
CA TYR A 383 -26.49 5.85 19.67
C TYR A 383 -26.45 7.37 19.43
N ALA A 384 -27.61 8.02 19.60
CA ALA A 384 -27.82 9.42 19.30
C ALA A 384 -28.96 9.99 20.14
N ASP A 385 -28.87 11.27 20.50
CA ASP A 385 -29.98 11.98 21.16
C ASP A 385 -30.81 12.80 20.15
N THR A 386 -30.24 13.08 18.97
CA THR A 386 -30.90 13.83 17.89
C THR A 386 -30.79 13.11 16.55
N MET A 387 -31.81 13.24 15.70
CA MET A 387 -31.75 12.73 14.32
C MET A 387 -31.13 13.80 13.42
N THR A 388 -29.95 13.53 12.86
CA THR A 388 -29.29 14.42 11.90
C THR A 388 -29.70 14.10 10.46
N ASP A 389 -29.48 15.03 9.54
CA ASP A 389 -29.74 14.81 8.11
C ASP A 389 -28.90 13.64 7.56
N SER A 390 -27.63 13.55 7.96
CA SER A 390 -26.73 12.45 7.58
C SER A 390 -27.26 11.09 8.04
N MET A 391 -27.77 11.00 9.28
CA MET A 391 -28.39 9.79 9.80
C MET A 391 -29.68 9.45 9.04
N GLN A 392 -30.56 10.43 8.86
CA GLN A 392 -31.84 10.21 8.19
C GLN A 392 -31.65 9.65 6.78
N LYS A 393 -30.71 10.21 6.00
CA LYS A 393 -30.39 9.72 4.65
C LYS A 393 -29.81 8.32 4.67
N ALA A 394 -28.85 8.03 5.55
CA ALA A 394 -28.25 6.71 5.67
C ALA A 394 -29.29 5.64 6.06
N ILE A 395 -30.19 5.95 7.00
CA ILE A 395 -31.29 5.06 7.42
C ILE A 395 -32.25 4.81 6.26
N THR A 396 -32.67 5.88 5.59
CA THR A 396 -33.64 5.81 4.49
C THR A 396 -33.09 4.98 3.33
N GLU A 397 -31.83 5.20 2.95
CA GLU A 397 -31.18 4.46 1.87
C GLU A 397 -30.97 2.98 2.22
N THR A 398 -30.57 2.68 3.45
CA THR A 398 -30.43 1.29 3.92
C THR A 398 -31.77 0.56 3.90
N ALA A 399 -32.85 1.22 4.36
CA ALA A 399 -34.20 0.65 4.36
C ALA A 399 -34.70 0.38 2.93
N ARG A 400 -34.49 1.33 2.00
CA ARG A 400 -34.85 1.18 0.58
C ARG A 400 -34.13 0.00 -0.07
N ARG A 401 -32.82 -0.15 0.17
CA ARG A 401 -32.03 -1.29 -0.33
C ARG A 401 -32.53 -2.61 0.24
N ARG A 402 -32.76 -2.66 1.55
CA ARG A 402 -33.28 -3.84 2.25
C ARG A 402 -34.62 -4.29 1.68
N GLU A 403 -35.57 -3.38 1.48
CA GLU A 403 -36.89 -3.68 0.92
C GLU A 403 -36.78 -4.32 -0.47
N LYS A 404 -35.99 -3.71 -1.37
CA LYS A 404 -35.75 -4.23 -2.72
C LYS A 404 -35.08 -5.61 -2.70
N GLN A 405 -34.13 -5.85 -1.81
CA GLN A 405 -33.48 -7.15 -1.65
C GLN A 405 -34.44 -8.23 -1.12
N LEU A 406 -35.27 -7.89 -0.13
CA LEU A 406 -36.29 -8.81 0.41
C LEU A 406 -37.32 -9.19 -0.65
N GLN A 407 -37.79 -8.22 -1.43
CA GLN A 407 -38.71 -8.46 -2.54
C GLN A 407 -38.08 -9.38 -3.58
N TYR A 408 -36.86 -9.09 -4.04
CA TYR A 408 -36.15 -9.93 -4.99
C TYR A 408 -35.96 -11.36 -4.48
N ASN A 409 -35.57 -11.52 -3.21
CA ASN A 409 -35.41 -12.83 -2.60
C ASN A 409 -36.72 -13.62 -2.57
N ALA A 410 -37.84 -12.97 -2.24
CA ALA A 410 -39.16 -13.59 -2.23
C ALA A 410 -39.61 -14.02 -3.63
N GLU A 411 -39.41 -13.16 -4.64
CA GLU A 411 -39.76 -13.44 -6.04
C GLU A 411 -38.91 -14.57 -6.65
N ASN A 412 -37.66 -14.74 -6.20
CA ASN A 412 -36.71 -15.70 -6.74
C ASN A 412 -36.46 -16.92 -5.83
N ASN A 413 -37.22 -17.07 -4.73
CA ASN A 413 -37.06 -18.14 -3.75
C ASN A 413 -35.64 -18.27 -3.17
N ILE A 414 -34.98 -17.14 -2.91
CA ILE A 414 -33.62 -17.09 -2.36
C ILE A 414 -33.72 -16.98 -0.83
N THR A 415 -33.08 -17.91 -0.11
CA THR A 415 -32.92 -17.82 1.34
C THR A 415 -31.55 -17.18 1.64
N PRO A 416 -31.49 -16.06 2.38
CA PRO A 416 -30.22 -15.40 2.71
C PRO A 416 -29.25 -16.34 3.44
N GLU A 417 -28.02 -16.45 2.94
CA GLU A 417 -26.96 -17.22 3.60
C GLU A 417 -25.69 -16.38 3.83
N THR A 418 -25.16 -16.46 5.06
CA THR A 418 -23.86 -15.87 5.43
C THR A 418 -22.74 -16.57 4.67
N ILE A 419 -21.88 -15.81 4.00
CA ILE A 419 -20.73 -16.35 3.25
C ILE A 419 -19.76 -17.02 4.22
N LYS A 420 -19.48 -18.31 4.02
CA LYS A 420 -18.42 -19.02 4.74
C LYS A 420 -17.07 -18.78 4.05
N LYS A 421 -16.34 -17.78 4.50
CA LYS A 421 -14.99 -17.50 4.01
C LYS A 421 -13.96 -18.26 4.84
N ALA A 422 -13.14 -19.10 4.22
CA ALA A 422 -12.04 -19.74 4.92
C ALA A 422 -11.21 -18.70 5.67
N ILE A 423 -10.99 -18.93 6.97
CA ILE A 423 -9.92 -18.24 7.68
C ILE A 423 -8.67 -18.83 7.05
N ARG A 424 -8.02 -18.10 6.13
CA ARG A 424 -6.74 -18.53 5.60
C ARG A 424 -5.84 -18.68 6.82
N ALA A 425 -5.45 -19.91 7.13
CA ALA A 425 -4.32 -20.16 8.00
C ALA A 425 -3.14 -19.56 7.23
N GLY A 426 -2.80 -18.32 7.56
CA GLY A 426 -1.53 -17.77 7.15
C GLY A 426 -0.42 -18.68 7.70
N ILE A 427 0.73 -18.58 7.06
CA ILE A 427 2.06 -19.14 7.36
C ILE A 427 2.39 -19.18 8.88
N ASP A 428 1.68 -18.42 9.71
CA ASP A 428 1.76 -18.35 11.16
C ASP A 428 1.35 -19.58 12.00
N GLU A 429 0.54 -20.54 11.53
CA GLU A 429 0.36 -21.78 12.33
C GLU A 429 1.69 -22.53 12.49
N GLU A 430 2.54 -22.44 11.47
CA GLU A 430 3.91 -22.95 11.47
C GLU A 430 4.83 -22.07 12.35
N ILE A 431 4.66 -20.74 12.32
CA ILE A 431 5.43 -19.80 13.17
C ILE A 431 5.05 -19.92 14.65
N LYS A 432 3.77 -20.15 14.99
CA LYS A 432 3.32 -20.38 16.37
C LYS A 432 3.81 -21.72 16.90
N ALA A 433 3.75 -22.79 16.09
CA ALA A 433 4.32 -24.08 16.46
C ALA A 433 5.83 -23.96 16.74
N ARG A 434 6.54 -23.13 15.97
CA ARG A 434 7.98 -22.89 16.12
C ARG A 434 8.34 -21.98 17.30
N LYS A 435 7.57 -20.92 17.57
CA LYS A 435 7.75 -20.08 18.79
C LYS A 435 7.49 -20.87 20.08
N LEU A 436 6.52 -21.79 20.07
CA LEU A 436 6.26 -22.67 21.22
C LEU A 436 7.41 -23.67 21.41
N ALA A 437 7.99 -24.17 20.31
CA ALA A 437 9.19 -25.01 20.34
C ALA A 437 10.44 -24.24 20.82
N GLU A 438 10.62 -22.98 20.42
CA GLU A 438 11.71 -22.10 20.89
C GLU A 438 11.59 -21.75 22.38
N ALA A 439 10.37 -21.53 22.88
CA ALA A 439 10.12 -21.27 24.31
C ALA A 439 10.33 -22.51 25.18
N ALA A 440 10.07 -23.70 24.65
CA ALA A 440 10.40 -24.96 25.33
C ALA A 440 11.91 -25.26 25.30
N ALA A 441 12.62 -24.81 24.26
CA ALA A 441 14.07 -24.97 24.12
C ALA A 441 14.90 -23.98 24.99
N THR A 442 14.29 -22.92 25.52
CA THR A 442 14.97 -21.88 26.34
C THR A 442 15.02 -22.17 27.85
N GLN A 443 14.73 -23.40 28.28
CA GLN A 443 15.18 -23.89 29.60
C GLN A 443 16.52 -24.61 29.47
N GLY A 444 17.59 -23.84 29.26
CA GLY A 444 18.95 -24.37 29.36
C GLY A 444 19.97 -23.59 28.53
N ASN A 445 20.94 -23.02 29.23
CA ASN A 445 22.20 -22.42 28.77
C ASN A 445 22.18 -20.97 28.27
N GLU A 446 22.73 -20.12 29.14
CA GLU A 446 23.38 -18.86 28.80
C GLU A 446 24.63 -19.11 27.91
N ASP A 447 24.74 -18.28 26.87
CA ASP A 447 25.93 -17.74 26.20
C ASP A 447 27.14 -18.64 25.95
N TYR A 448 27.18 -19.28 24.77
CA TYR A 448 28.35 -19.31 23.87
C TYR A 448 27.86 -19.42 22.42
N VAL A 449 28.05 -18.36 21.62
CA VAL A 449 27.79 -18.40 20.17
C VAL A 449 28.99 -19.09 19.51
N THR A 450 28.84 -20.37 19.14
CA THR A 450 29.87 -21.08 18.37
C THR A 450 29.81 -20.67 16.90
N ALA A 451 30.95 -20.71 16.20
CA ALA A 451 31.00 -20.40 14.77
C ALA A 451 30.12 -21.33 13.93
N GLU A 452 30.05 -22.61 14.33
CA GLU A 452 29.18 -23.62 13.72
C GLU A 452 27.68 -23.26 13.83
N PHE A 453 27.25 -22.74 14.98
CA PHE A 453 25.86 -22.31 15.16
C PHE A 453 25.49 -21.09 14.29
N LEU A 454 26.45 -20.19 14.05
CA LEU A 454 26.25 -19.07 13.12
C LEU A 454 26.16 -19.54 11.67
N GLU A 455 26.94 -20.55 11.28
CA GLU A 455 26.88 -21.14 9.93
C GLU A 455 25.56 -21.87 9.70
N GLU A 456 25.04 -22.60 10.70
CA GLU A 456 23.72 -23.23 10.62
C GLU A 456 22.60 -22.20 10.46
N LEU A 457 22.61 -21.12 11.26
CA LEU A 457 21.64 -20.03 11.13
C LEU A 457 21.74 -19.35 9.76
N GLN A 458 22.96 -19.22 9.21
CA GLN A 458 23.20 -18.60 7.92
C GLN A 458 22.73 -19.49 6.76
N ALA A 459 22.91 -20.82 6.87
CA ALA A 459 22.35 -21.78 5.93
C ALA A 459 20.81 -21.80 5.98
N GLU A 460 20.23 -21.73 7.18
CA GLU A 460 18.78 -21.69 7.36
C GLU A 460 18.17 -20.38 6.87
N MET A 461 18.89 -19.26 7.02
CA MET A 461 18.52 -17.95 6.47
C MET A 461 18.47 -17.99 4.95
N LEU A 462 19.48 -18.60 4.32
CA LEU A 462 19.57 -18.74 2.87
C LEU A 462 18.48 -19.69 2.34
N ALA A 463 18.25 -20.82 3.00
CA ALA A 463 17.15 -21.72 2.65
C ALA A 463 15.77 -21.05 2.78
N ALA A 464 15.58 -20.19 3.80
CA ALA A 464 14.37 -19.39 3.94
C ALA A 464 14.22 -18.35 2.83
N ALA A 465 15.33 -17.69 2.44
CA ALA A 465 15.33 -16.76 1.31
C ALA A 465 15.02 -17.47 -0.02
N ASP A 466 15.56 -18.67 -0.24
CA ASP A 466 15.32 -19.50 -1.42
C ASP A 466 13.87 -20.01 -1.48
N ALA A 467 13.25 -20.29 -0.32
CA ALA A 467 11.84 -20.64 -0.20
C ALA A 467 10.88 -19.43 -0.28
N LEU A 468 11.39 -18.22 -0.55
CA LEU A 468 10.66 -16.95 -0.58
C LEU A 468 10.04 -16.56 0.77
N ASP A 469 10.51 -17.15 1.86
CA ASP A 469 10.15 -16.80 3.23
C ASP A 469 11.07 -15.65 3.73
N PHE A 470 10.87 -14.48 3.11
CA PHE A 470 11.72 -13.30 3.34
C PHE A 470 11.61 -12.75 4.77
N GLU A 471 10.50 -12.98 5.45
CA GLU A 471 10.32 -12.61 6.85
C GLU A 471 11.21 -13.49 7.75
N ARG A 472 11.22 -14.81 7.54
CA ARG A 472 12.15 -15.71 8.23
C ARG A 472 13.60 -15.42 7.91
N ALA A 473 13.94 -15.14 6.66
CA ALA A 473 15.29 -14.76 6.28
C ALA A 473 15.73 -13.45 6.96
N ALA A 474 14.85 -12.45 7.07
CA ALA A 474 15.14 -11.21 7.78
C ALA A 474 15.31 -11.42 9.29
N LEU A 475 14.47 -12.26 9.92
CA LEU A 475 14.61 -12.63 11.33
C LEU A 475 15.92 -13.36 11.62
N LEU A 476 16.29 -14.33 10.80
CA LEU A 476 17.54 -15.08 10.93
C LEU A 476 18.75 -14.16 10.68
N ARG A 477 18.68 -13.27 9.70
CA ARG A 477 19.71 -12.24 9.46
C ARG A 477 19.90 -11.35 10.69
N ASP A 478 18.82 -10.82 11.25
CA ASP A 478 18.87 -9.90 12.38
C ASP A 478 19.35 -10.62 13.64
N ARG A 479 19.01 -11.90 13.81
CA ARG A 479 19.54 -12.76 14.87
C ARG A 479 21.03 -13.04 14.70
N ILE A 480 21.49 -13.36 13.49
CA ILE A 480 22.92 -13.55 13.18
C ILE A 480 23.71 -12.27 13.45
N ALA A 481 23.19 -11.10 13.04
CA ALA A 481 23.82 -9.80 13.31
C ALA A 481 23.91 -9.53 14.83
N GLN A 482 22.84 -9.81 15.57
CA GLN A 482 22.80 -9.65 17.02
C GLN A 482 23.80 -10.58 17.73
N LEU A 483 23.94 -11.82 17.27
CA LEU A 483 24.89 -12.81 17.81
C LEU A 483 26.35 -12.52 17.41
N LYS A 484 26.58 -11.87 16.26
CA LYS A 484 27.90 -11.37 15.82
C LYS A 484 28.29 -10.02 16.43
N GLY A 485 27.40 -9.38 17.18
CA GLY A 485 27.63 -8.06 17.78
C GLY A 485 27.59 -6.90 16.78
N GLU A 486 26.97 -7.10 15.62
CA GLU A 486 26.85 -6.10 14.55
C GLU A 486 25.55 -5.29 14.70
N PRO A 487 25.55 -3.98 14.35
CA PRO A 487 24.35 -3.16 14.43
C PRO A 487 23.29 -3.61 13.41
N VAL A 488 22.13 -4.04 13.91
CA VAL A 488 20.97 -4.41 13.09
C VAL A 488 20.44 -3.18 12.34
N ALA A 489 20.32 -3.27 11.02
CA ALA A 489 19.89 -2.16 10.19
C ALA A 489 18.42 -1.80 10.45
N SER A 490 18.18 -0.68 11.14
CA SER A 490 16.84 -0.09 11.30
C SER A 490 16.47 0.74 10.05
N PRO A 491 15.18 0.87 9.70
CA PRO A 491 14.74 1.83 8.69
C PRO A 491 15.05 3.25 9.18
N GLN A 492 16.01 3.94 8.54
CA GLN A 492 16.47 5.25 9.00
C GLN A 492 15.42 6.35 8.77
N VAL A 493 14.71 6.74 9.81
CA VAL A 493 14.11 8.07 9.93
C VAL A 493 15.11 8.98 10.67
N LYS A 494 15.80 9.86 9.93
CA LYS A 494 16.71 10.86 10.52
C LYS A 494 15.93 11.90 11.34
N LYS A 495 15.96 11.79 12.69
CA LYS A 495 15.64 12.90 13.61
C LYS A 495 16.90 13.72 13.90
N GLY A 496 16.85 15.02 13.60
CA GLY A 496 17.93 15.97 13.86
C GLY A 496 18.21 16.16 15.35
N ARG A 497 19.49 16.10 15.74
CA ARG A 497 19.98 16.40 17.08
C ARG A 497 19.94 17.91 17.35
N ARG A 498 19.14 18.33 18.34
CA ARG A 498 19.29 19.63 19.03
C ARG A 498 20.45 19.53 20.01
N GLY A 499 21.52 20.29 19.77
CA GLY A 499 22.62 20.48 20.71
C GLY A 499 22.26 21.50 21.79
N ARG A 500 22.41 21.13 23.05
CA ARG A 500 22.52 22.03 24.20
C ARG A 500 23.93 22.62 24.24
N SER A 501 24.07 23.94 24.39
CA SER A 501 25.30 24.55 24.93
C SER A 501 24.94 25.44 26.12
N ARG A 502 25.48 25.12 27.29
CA ARG A 502 25.49 25.96 28.50
C ARG A 502 26.82 26.73 28.55
N ALA A 503 26.70 28.05 28.64
CA ALA A 503 27.49 29.03 29.41
C ALA A 503 29.03 29.05 29.37
N ARG A 504 29.60 30.22 29.07
CA ARG A 504 30.49 30.97 29.99
C ARG A 504 30.80 32.40 29.51
N ARG A 505 30.64 33.33 30.47
CA ARG A 505 30.96 34.77 30.54
C ARG A 505 30.07 35.74 29.76
#